data_AF-A0A350QBD1-F1
#
_entry.id   AF-A0A350QBD1-F1
#
_cell.length_a   1.000
_cell.length_b   1.000
_cell.length_c   1.000
_cell.angle_alpha   90.00
_cell.angle_beta   90.00
_cell.angle_gamma   90.00
#
_symmetry.space_group_name_H-M   'P 1'
#
loop_
_entity.id
_entity.type
_entity.pdbx_description
1 polymer ?
#
loop_
_entity_poly.entity_id
_entity_poly.type
_entity_poly.pdbx_seq_one_letter_code
_entity_poly.pdbx_strand_id
1 'polypeptide(L)'
;MLDIDQGTYPFVTSSVTSRANATHGAGIHPGHVDQCFGITKAYTTRVGNGPFPSELSLEGGPGMHMAQVGNEYGTTTGRPRRTGWLDMVALRESNRIN
;
A
#
# COMPACT_ATOMS: atom_id res chain seq x y z
N MET A 1 1.68 -1.76 2.50
CA MET A 1 1.86 -1.69 3.97
C MET A 1 0.58 -2.03 4.75
N LEU A 2 -0.21 -3.03 4.31
CA LEU A 2 -1.47 -3.44 4.97
C LEU A 2 -1.45 -4.88 5.47
N ASP A 3 -0.29 -5.55 5.37
CA ASP A 3 -0.09 -6.91 5.87
C ASP A 3 -0.32 -6.96 7.39
N ILE A 4 -0.93 -8.04 7.88
CA ILE A 4 -1.26 -8.17 9.31
C ILE A 4 -0.02 -8.17 10.21
N ASP A 5 1.09 -8.77 9.76
CA ASP A 5 2.32 -8.90 10.55
C ASP A 5 3.33 -7.80 10.23
N GLN A 6 3.38 -7.35 8.97
CA GLN A 6 4.42 -6.45 8.46
C GLN A 6 3.90 -5.06 8.09
N GLY A 7 2.60 -4.82 8.21
CA GLY A 7 1.97 -3.54 7.91
C GLY A 7 2.04 -2.55 9.08
N THR A 8 1.42 -1.40 8.90
CA THR A 8 1.32 -0.38 9.97
C THR A 8 0.23 -0.75 10.97
N TYR A 9 0.46 -1.78 11.77
CA TYR A 9 -0.49 -2.25 12.79
C TYR A 9 -0.88 -1.11 13.76
N PRO A 10 -2.14 -0.98 14.20
CA PRO A 10 -3.30 -1.84 13.91
C PRO A 10 -4.06 -1.47 12.62
N PHE A 11 -3.56 -0.52 11.82
CA PHE A 11 -4.22 -0.01 10.62
C PHE A 11 -3.90 -0.87 9.39
N VAL A 12 -4.24 -2.15 9.47
CA VAL A 12 -3.90 -3.20 8.51
C VAL A 12 -5.16 -4.01 8.15
N THR A 13 -5.08 -4.85 7.12
CA THR A 13 -6.08 -5.90 6.93
C THR A 13 -5.75 -7.10 7.82
N SER A 14 -6.73 -7.95 8.09
CA SER A 14 -6.59 -9.13 8.95
C SER A 14 -6.03 -10.36 8.21
N SER A 15 -5.20 -10.15 7.19
CA SER A 15 -4.62 -11.23 6.39
C SER A 15 -3.17 -10.94 5.99
N VAL A 16 -2.46 -12.02 5.63
CA VAL A 16 -1.12 -11.93 5.05
C VAL A 16 -1.26 -11.48 3.60
N THR A 17 -0.69 -10.32 3.29
CA THR A 17 -0.69 -9.72 1.94
C THR A 17 0.71 -9.66 1.32
N SER A 18 1.74 -10.05 2.08
CA SER A 18 3.08 -10.30 1.57
C SER A 18 3.14 -11.54 0.66
N ARG A 19 4.27 -11.74 -0.02
CA ARG A 19 4.49 -12.90 -0.89
C ARG A 19 4.31 -14.25 -0.18
N ALA A 20 4.48 -14.29 1.14
CA ALA A 20 4.33 -15.52 1.92
C ALA A 20 2.92 -16.11 1.80
N ASN A 21 1.90 -15.29 1.52
CA ASN A 21 0.55 -15.79 1.32
C ASN A 21 0.37 -16.56 -0.01
N ALA A 22 1.22 -16.32 -1.02
CA ALA A 22 1.19 -17.10 -2.25
C ALA A 22 1.47 -18.59 -1.99
N THR A 23 2.25 -18.89 -0.95
CA THR A 23 2.58 -20.26 -0.55
C THR A 23 1.62 -20.74 0.53
N HIS A 24 1.45 -19.97 1.61
CA HIS A 24 0.63 -20.35 2.76
C HIS A 24 -0.86 -20.48 2.37
N GLY A 25 -1.39 -19.51 1.62
CA GLY A 25 -2.80 -19.49 1.21
C GLY A 25 -3.15 -20.51 0.12
N ALA A 26 -2.20 -20.87 -0.74
CA ALA A 26 -2.43 -21.84 -1.82
C ALA A 26 -2.00 -23.28 -1.48
N GLY A 27 -1.29 -23.49 -0.37
CA GLY A 27 -0.78 -24.81 0.03
C GLY A 27 0.36 -25.33 -0.84
N ILE A 28 1.16 -24.44 -1.45
CA ILE A 28 2.31 -24.82 -2.30
C ILE A 28 3.63 -24.63 -1.56
N HIS A 29 4.62 -25.46 -1.89
CA HIS A 29 5.95 -25.36 -1.32
C HIS A 29 6.59 -24.01 -1.67
N PRO A 30 7.25 -23.30 -0.73
CA PRO A 30 7.84 -21.99 -0.99
C PRO A 30 8.87 -21.95 -2.12
N GLY A 31 9.60 -23.05 -2.32
CA GLY A 31 10.55 -23.20 -3.42
C GLY A 31 9.93 -23.32 -4.81
N HIS A 32 8.59 -23.32 -4.95
CA HIS A 32 7.91 -23.28 -6.25
C HIS A 32 7.56 -21.85 -6.69
N VAL A 33 7.89 -20.82 -5.90
CA VAL A 33 7.69 -19.42 -6.27
C VAL A 33 9.03 -18.86 -6.76
N ASP A 34 9.20 -18.83 -8.07
CA ASP A 34 10.46 -18.43 -8.70
C ASP A 34 10.66 -16.91 -8.77
N GLN A 35 9.56 -16.16 -8.92
CA GLN A 35 9.59 -14.72 -9.15
C GLN A 35 8.52 -13.99 -8.34
N CYS A 36 8.87 -12.81 -7.82
CA CYS A 36 7.95 -11.89 -7.16
C CYS A 36 8.08 -10.50 -7.79
N PHE A 37 6.97 -9.95 -8.29
CA PHE A 37 6.94 -8.62 -8.90
C PHE A 37 6.26 -7.63 -7.94
N GLY A 38 7.04 -6.69 -7.41
CA GLY A 38 6.50 -5.59 -6.61
C GLY A 38 5.85 -4.52 -7.49
N ILE A 39 4.58 -4.20 -7.22
CA ILE A 39 3.85 -3.15 -7.93
C ILE A 39 3.79 -1.91 -7.03
N THR A 40 4.31 -0.80 -7.52
CA THR A 40 4.21 0.50 -6.86
C THR A 40 3.65 1.56 -7.78
N LYS A 41 2.90 2.51 -7.21
CA LYS A 41 2.59 3.77 -7.87
C LYS A 41 3.80 4.70 -7.82
N ALA A 42 3.77 5.76 -8.63
CA ALA A 42 4.79 6.82 -8.62
C ALA A 42 4.67 7.78 -7.40
N TYR A 43 3.58 7.69 -6.65
CA TYR A 43 3.30 8.42 -5.41
C TYR A 43 2.54 7.49 -4.46
N THR A 44 2.39 7.87 -3.18
CA THR A 44 1.79 7.00 -2.18
C THR A 44 0.32 7.37 -1.96
N THR A 45 -0.54 6.37 -1.72
CA THR A 45 -1.94 6.58 -1.37
C THR A 45 -2.39 5.69 -0.23
N ARG A 46 -3.31 6.18 0.60
CA ARG A 46 -3.90 5.40 1.69
C ARG A 46 -5.41 5.57 1.75
N VAL A 47 -6.12 4.45 1.92
CA VAL A 47 -7.54 4.43 2.28
C VAL A 47 -7.64 4.09 3.76
N GLY A 48 -8.47 4.84 4.49
CA GLY A 48 -8.64 4.67 5.93
C GLY A 48 -7.60 5.40 6.78
N ASN A 49 -7.69 5.14 8.07
CA ASN A 49 -6.88 5.79 9.09
C ASN A 49 -5.47 5.17 9.17
N GLY A 50 -4.65 5.74 10.05
CA GLY A 50 -3.31 5.26 10.36
C GLY A 50 -2.19 6.17 9.88
N PRO A 51 -0.95 5.90 10.31
CA PRO A 51 0.20 6.75 10.00
C PRO A 51 0.45 6.80 8.50
N PHE A 52 0.78 7.99 8.01
CA PHE A 52 1.16 8.21 6.62
C PHE A 52 2.25 9.29 6.57
N PRO A 53 3.53 8.90 6.70
CA PRO A 53 4.63 9.84 6.90
C PRO A 53 4.80 10.89 5.79
N SER A 54 4.48 10.52 4.55
CA SER A 54 4.59 11.39 3.38
C SER A 54 3.28 12.05 2.95
N GLU A 55 2.25 12.01 3.80
CA GLU A 55 0.93 12.57 3.48
C GLU A 55 1.00 14.08 3.20
N LEU A 56 0.21 14.50 2.21
CA LEU A 56 0.03 15.89 1.83
C LEU A 56 -1.41 16.33 2.09
N SER A 57 -1.58 17.63 2.33
CA SER A 57 -2.90 18.22 2.48
C SER A 57 -3.76 18.00 1.23
N LEU A 58 -5.04 17.70 1.45
CA LEU A 58 -6.08 17.64 0.42
C LEU A 58 -6.88 18.95 0.31
N GLU A 59 -6.60 19.96 1.13
CA GLU A 59 -7.26 21.27 1.07
C GLU A 59 -6.73 22.14 -0.08
N GLY A 60 -5.58 21.75 -0.66
CA GLY A 60 -4.94 22.43 -1.78
C GLY A 60 -3.52 21.91 -2.03
N GLY A 61 -2.91 22.34 -3.14
CA GLY A 61 -1.53 22.01 -3.47
C GLY A 61 -1.32 20.60 -4.06
N PRO A 62 -0.10 20.03 -3.95
CA PRO A 62 0.27 18.82 -4.68
C PRO A 62 -0.54 17.57 -4.29
N GLY A 63 -0.96 17.45 -3.03
CA GLY A 63 -1.79 16.33 -2.58
C GLY A 63 -3.14 16.31 -3.30
N MET A 64 -3.86 17.44 -3.29
CA MET A 64 -5.12 17.57 -4.02
C MET A 64 -4.95 17.34 -5.53
N HIS A 65 -3.89 17.87 -6.12
CA HIS A 65 -3.59 17.66 -7.54
C HIS A 65 -3.39 16.17 -7.89
N MET A 66 -2.61 15.44 -7.08
CA MET A 66 -2.43 13.99 -7.24
C MET A 66 -3.74 13.23 -7.09
N ALA A 67 -4.58 13.61 -6.13
CA ALA A 67 -5.87 12.95 -5.92
C ALA A 67 -6.80 13.11 -7.13
N GLN A 68 -6.86 14.31 -7.70
CA GLN A 68 -7.68 14.61 -8.89
C GLN A 68 -7.16 13.91 -10.15
N VAL A 69 -5.88 14.10 -10.50
CA VAL A 69 -5.30 13.56 -11.74
C VAL A 69 -5.18 12.03 -11.68
N GLY A 70 -4.82 11.49 -10.52
CA GLY A 70 -4.72 10.05 -10.28
C GLY A 70 -6.05 9.34 -10.09
N ASN A 71 -7.17 10.09 -10.11
CA ASN A 71 -8.51 9.59 -9.81
C ASN A 71 -8.56 8.77 -8.51
N GLU A 72 -7.94 9.31 -7.44
CA GLU A 72 -7.79 8.63 -6.16
C GLU A 72 -9.04 8.78 -5.29
N TYR A 73 -10.13 8.19 -5.79
CA TYR A 73 -11.42 8.14 -5.13
C TYR A 73 -11.85 6.68 -4.94
N GLY A 74 -12.61 6.42 -3.87
CA GLY A 74 -13.24 5.12 -3.68
C GLY A 74 -14.20 4.83 -4.84
N THR A 75 -14.04 3.70 -5.53
CA THR A 75 -14.87 3.34 -6.68
C THR A 75 -16.35 3.20 -6.31
N THR A 76 -16.65 2.69 -5.11
CA THR A 76 -18.02 2.54 -4.61
C THR A 76 -18.51 3.77 -3.85
N THR A 77 -17.70 4.30 -2.93
CA THR A 77 -18.13 5.36 -1.99
C THR A 77 -17.88 6.77 -2.50
N GLY A 78 -17.06 6.95 -3.54
CA GLY A 78 -16.58 8.25 -4.00
C GLY A 78 -15.66 8.98 -3.02
N ARG A 79 -15.35 8.38 -1.86
CA ARG A 79 -14.56 9.06 -0.81
C ARG A 79 -13.12 9.31 -1.30
N PRO A 80 -12.58 10.54 -1.13
CA PRO A 80 -11.20 10.82 -1.49
C PRO A 80 -10.23 9.97 -0.67
N ARG A 81 -9.19 9.46 -1.32
CA ARG A 81 -8.07 8.78 -0.66
C ARG A 81 -7.04 9.80 -0.21
N ARG A 82 -6.33 9.48 0.85
CA ARG A 82 -5.17 10.26 1.28
C ARG A 82 -4.04 10.06 0.27
N THR A 83 -3.35 11.12 -0.09
CA THR A 83 -2.26 11.11 -1.08
C THR A 83 -0.99 11.71 -0.49
N GLY A 84 0.17 11.24 -0.93
CA GLY A 84 1.46 11.70 -0.43
C GLY A 84 2.61 11.39 -1.37
N TRP A 85 3.79 11.93 -1.06
CA TRP A 85 5.00 11.63 -1.84
C TRP A 85 5.35 10.15 -1.81
N LEU A 86 6.15 9.73 -2.80
CA LEU A 86 6.73 8.39 -2.83
C LEU A 86 7.56 8.15 -1.56
N ASP A 87 7.26 7.08 -0.84
CA ASP A 87 7.98 6.71 0.38
C ASP A 87 8.99 5.59 0.09
N MET A 88 10.25 5.98 -0.10
CA MET A 88 11.34 5.03 -0.37
C MET A 88 11.69 4.14 0.84
N VAL A 89 11.39 4.59 2.06
CA VAL A 89 11.63 3.77 3.27
C VAL A 89 10.62 2.63 3.30
N ALA A 90 9.36 2.93 3.04
CA ALA A 90 8.32 1.92 2.92
C ALA A 90 8.57 0.95 1.75
N LEU A 91 9.06 1.45 0.60
CA LEU A 91 9.39 0.60 -0.54
C LEU A 91 10.58 -0.33 -0.27
N ARG A 92 11.65 0.17 0.37
CA ARG A 92 12.77 -0.66 0.78
C ARG A 92 12.32 -1.79 1.70
N GLU A 93 11.42 -1.49 2.63
CA GLU A 93 10.87 -2.48 3.54
C GLU A 93 9.99 -3.50 2.79
N SER A 94 9.14 -3.05 1.87
CA SER A 94 8.36 -3.93 1.01
C SER A 94 9.24 -4.89 0.19
N ASN A 95 10.38 -4.42 -0.32
CA ASN A 95 11.34 -5.26 -1.06
C ASN A 95 12.13 -6.23 -0.17
N ARG A 96 12.26 -5.94 1.12
CA ARG A 96 12.90 -6.86 2.07
C ARG A 96 11.98 -8.02 2.43
N ILE A 97 10.68 -7.74 2.55
CA ILE A 97 9.66 -8.70 2.98
C ILE A 97 9.21 -9.61 1.83
N ASN A 98 9.08 -9.04 0.62
CA ASN A 98 8.64 -9.75 -0.58
C ASN A 98 9.83 -10.07 -1.46
#